data_AF-A0A0P8X9P2-F1
#
_entry.id   AF-A0A0P8X9P2-F1
#
_cell.length_a   1.000
_cell.length_b   1.000
_cell.length_c   1.000
_cell.angle_alpha   90.00
_cell.angle_beta   90.00
_cell.angle_gamma   90.00
#
_symmetry.space_group_name_H-M   'P 1'
#
loop_
_entity.id
_entity.type
_entity.pdbx_description
1 polymer ?
#
loop_
_entity_poly.entity_id
_entity_poly.type
_entity_poly.pdbx_seq_one_letter_code
_entity_poly.pdbx_strand_id
1 'polypeptide(L)'
;MRKALFGILISAILILSLSYYSIVSKEQDIFSGYVVEGKPVEVQNAIVLADTDCIPDKDYTTLTCTAIIDIGREILKVRYTHPIDVPCLSRGDKVNISIEGDSTLRLIRVGKPSMEH
;
A
#
# COMPACT_ATOMS: atom_id res chain seq x y z
N MET A 1 -39.83 -13.80 26.98
CA MET A 1 -38.66 -14.56 26.49
C MET A 1 -38.37 -14.34 25.00
N ARG A 2 -39.35 -14.42 24.08
CA ARG A 2 -39.13 -14.21 22.63
C ARG A 2 -38.50 -12.85 22.24
N LYS A 3 -38.90 -11.74 22.88
CA LYS A 3 -38.35 -10.40 22.58
C LYS A 3 -36.88 -10.23 22.96
N ALA A 4 -36.43 -10.87 24.04
CA ALA A 4 -35.04 -10.85 24.48
C ALA A 4 -34.14 -11.65 23.53
N LEU A 5 -34.61 -12.80 23.05
CA LEU A 5 -33.93 -13.61 22.02
C LEU A 5 -33.76 -12.84 20.71
N PHE A 6 -34.76 -12.07 20.28
CA PHE A 6 -34.64 -11.21 19.10
C PHE A 6 -33.62 -10.09 19.28
N GLY A 7 -33.57 -9.45 20.46
CA GLY A 7 -32.57 -8.42 20.75
C GLY A 7 -31.13 -8.96 20.74
N ILE A 8 -30.92 -10.16 21.29
CA ILE A 8 -29.62 -10.84 21.27
C ILE A 8 -29.22 -11.21 19.84
N LEU A 9 -30.16 -11.68 19.02
CA LEU A 9 -29.88 -12.04 17.63
C LEU A 9 -29.45 -10.82 16.80
N ILE A 10 -30.15 -9.69 16.95
CA ILE A 10 -29.81 -8.44 16.26
C ILE A 10 -28.45 -7.91 16.72
N SER A 11 -28.16 -7.95 18.02
CA SER A 11 -26.87 -7.55 18.57
C SER A 11 -25.74 -8.45 18.07
N ALA A 12 -25.94 -9.77 18.01
CA ALA A 12 -24.95 -10.71 17.49
C ALA A 12 -24.66 -10.47 16.00
N ILE A 13 -25.69 -10.22 15.18
CA ILE A 13 -25.52 -9.88 13.76
C ILE A 13 -24.74 -8.57 13.60
N LEU A 14 -25.01 -7.56 14.43
CA LEU A 14 -24.30 -6.29 14.39
C LEU A 14 -22.83 -6.45 14.78
N ILE A 15 -22.53 -7.25 15.81
CA ILE A 15 -21.14 -7.53 16.23
C ILE A 15 -20.40 -8.32 15.14
N LEU A 16 -21.07 -9.28 14.50
CA LEU A 16 -20.52 -10.05 13.38
C LEU A 16 -20.24 -9.16 12.15
N SER A 17 -21.12 -8.20 11.84
CA SER A 17 -20.89 -7.28 10.72
C SER A 17 -19.77 -6.27 11.01
N LEU A 18 -19.69 -5.75 12.23
CA LEU A 18 -18.61 -4.87 12.68
C LEU A 18 -17.25 -5.58 12.64
N SER A 19 -17.18 -6.81 13.16
CA SER A 19 -15.94 -7.61 13.13
C SER A 19 -15.53 -7.99 11.71
N TYR A 20 -16.48 -8.32 10.82
CA TYR A 20 -16.18 -8.55 9.40
C TYR A 20 -15.59 -7.31 8.72
N TYR A 21 -16.13 -6.12 9.00
CA TYR A 21 -15.64 -4.87 8.41
C TYR A 21 -14.21 -4.54 8.88
N SER A 22 -13.91 -4.76 10.16
CA SER A 22 -12.55 -4.56 10.72
C SER A 22 -11.52 -5.53 10.14
N ILE A 23 -11.92 -6.75 9.75
CA ILE A 23 -11.01 -7.73 9.13
C ILE A 23 -10.68 -7.36 7.68
N VAL A 24 -11.63 -6.77 6.95
CA VAL A 24 -11.46 -6.37 5.55
C VAL A 24 -10.63 -5.09 5.42
N SER A 25 -10.69 -4.21 6.42
CA SER A 25 -9.81 -3.04 6.55
C SER A 25 -8.40 -3.42 7.02
N LYS A 26 -7.74 -4.38 6.34
CA LYS A 26 -6.28 -4.42 6.42
C LYS A 26 -5.77 -3.15 5.76
N GLU A 27 -5.19 -2.26 6.55
CA GLU A 27 -4.37 -1.15 6.06
C GLU A 27 -3.37 -1.72 5.05
N GLN A 28 -3.66 -1.53 3.78
CA GLN A 28 -2.72 -1.78 2.71
C GLN A 28 -1.96 -0.48 2.50
N ASP A 29 -0.64 -0.55 2.55
CA ASP A 29 0.17 0.61 2.25
C ASP A 29 -0.01 0.96 0.77
N ILE A 30 -0.59 2.14 0.56
CA ILE A 30 -0.89 2.69 -0.76
C ILE A 30 0.03 3.89 -0.95
N PHE A 31 0.81 3.86 -2.02
CA PHE A 31 1.72 4.91 -2.39
C PHE A 31 1.28 5.49 -3.74
N SER A 32 1.22 6.81 -3.85
CA SER A 32 1.09 7.48 -5.14
C SER A 32 2.44 8.10 -5.50
N GLY A 33 2.87 7.89 -6.72
CA GLY A 33 4.17 8.34 -7.20
C GLY A 33 4.18 8.52 -8.71
N TYR A 34 5.25 9.10 -9.25
CA TYR A 34 5.40 9.31 -10.69
C TYR A 34 6.59 8.55 -11.24
N VAL A 35 6.48 8.16 -12.51
CA VAL A 35 7.55 7.46 -13.22
C VAL A 35 8.72 8.41 -13.47
N VAL A 36 9.90 7.98 -13.03
CA VAL A 36 11.19 8.65 -13.30
C VAL A 36 11.90 7.97 -14.46
N GLU A 37 11.79 6.64 -14.55
CA GLU A 37 12.42 5.83 -15.60
C GLU A 37 11.56 4.61 -15.90
N GLY A 38 11.49 4.21 -17.17
CA GLY A 38 10.63 3.14 -17.65
C GLY A 38 9.29 3.66 -18.22
N LYS A 39 8.38 2.74 -18.55
CA LYS A 39 7.04 3.08 -19.06
C LYS A 39 5.98 2.83 -17.98
N PRO A 40 5.02 3.74 -17.80
CA PRO A 40 3.85 3.47 -16.97
C PRO A 40 3.15 2.19 -17.44
N VAL A 41 2.96 1.23 -16.54
CA VAL A 41 2.32 -0.05 -16.85
C VAL A 41 1.54 -0.55 -15.64
N GLU A 42 0.44 -1.25 -15.91
CA GLU A 42 -0.31 -1.97 -14.91
C GLU A 42 0.24 -3.38 -14.75
N VAL A 43 0.62 -3.75 -13.53
CA VAL A 43 1.23 -5.06 -13.25
C VAL A 43 0.91 -5.49 -11.83
N GLN A 44 0.72 -6.80 -11.65
CA GLN A 44 0.42 -7.42 -10.36
C GLN A 44 1.68 -8.10 -9.82
N ASN A 45 1.89 -8.05 -8.50
CA ASN A 45 3.01 -8.70 -7.81
C ASN A 45 4.41 -8.34 -8.37
N ALA A 46 4.60 -7.09 -8.82
CA ALA A 46 5.92 -6.59 -9.19
C ALA A 46 6.84 -6.56 -7.96
N ILE A 47 8.13 -6.77 -8.17
CA ILE A 47 9.09 -6.96 -7.07
C ILE A 47 9.92 -5.69 -6.89
N VAL A 48 9.90 -5.12 -5.69
CA VAL A 48 10.79 -4.01 -5.33
C VAL A 48 12.20 -4.56 -5.21
N LEU A 49 13.13 -4.04 -6.00
CA LEU A 49 14.54 -4.41 -5.97
C LEU A 49 15.35 -3.58 -4.98
N ALA A 50 14.98 -2.31 -4.84
CA ALA A 50 15.58 -1.36 -3.92
C ALA A 50 14.67 -0.14 -3.77
N ASP A 51 14.90 0.59 -2.69
CA ASP A 51 14.40 1.95 -2.52
C ASP A 51 15.56 2.86 -2.15
N THR A 52 15.58 4.04 -2.75
CA THR A 52 16.75 4.92 -2.79
C THR A 52 16.32 6.37 -2.65
N ASP A 53 17.28 7.25 -2.35
CA ASP A 53 17.05 8.70 -2.30
C ASP A 53 15.89 9.13 -1.38
N CYS A 54 15.71 8.41 -0.26
CA CYS A 54 14.73 8.72 0.77
C CYS A 54 15.16 9.96 1.55
N ILE A 55 14.48 11.08 1.28
CA ILE A 55 14.78 12.38 1.88
C ILE A 55 13.55 12.85 2.66
N PRO A 56 13.70 13.20 3.95
CA PRO A 56 12.59 13.75 4.72
C PRO A 56 12.26 15.18 4.29
N ASP A 57 11.00 15.57 4.47
CA ASP A 57 10.62 16.97 4.39
C ASP A 57 11.19 17.79 5.57
N LYS A 58 11.01 19.11 5.53
CA LYS A 58 11.56 20.02 6.55
C LYS A 58 10.99 19.79 7.95
N ASP A 59 9.75 19.32 8.00
CA ASP A 59 9.00 19.10 9.24
C ASP A 59 9.15 17.66 9.77
N TYR A 60 9.91 16.80 9.07
CA TYR A 60 10.12 15.38 9.38
C TYR A 60 8.81 14.58 9.49
N THR A 61 7.82 14.93 8.68
CA THR A 61 6.50 14.26 8.64
C THR A 61 6.37 13.30 7.48
N THR A 62 7.09 13.53 6.38
CA THR A 62 7.04 12.72 5.16
C THR A 62 8.41 12.37 4.65
N LEU A 63 8.52 11.24 3.94
CA LEU A 63 9.70 10.81 3.20
C LEU A 63 9.36 10.78 1.71
N THR A 64 10.26 11.32 0.89
CA THR A 64 10.20 11.16 -0.58
C THR A 64 11.33 10.24 -1.00
N CYS A 65 10.98 9.11 -1.62
CA CYS A 65 11.89 8.04 -2.01
C CYS A 65 11.75 7.72 -3.51
N THR A 66 12.70 6.95 -4.04
CA THR A 66 12.70 6.42 -5.40
C THR A 66 12.79 4.89 -5.36
N ALA A 67 11.66 4.23 -5.60
CA ALA A 67 11.58 2.78 -5.68
C ALA A 67 12.06 2.29 -7.06
N ILE A 68 12.90 1.26 -7.06
CA ILE A 68 13.34 0.54 -8.26
C ILE A 68 12.61 -0.80 -8.27
N ILE A 69 11.75 -0.99 -9.28
CA ILE A 69 10.80 -2.10 -9.32
C ILE A 69 11.05 -2.94 -10.57
N ASP A 70 11.19 -4.25 -10.36
CA ASP A 70 11.20 -5.24 -11.44
C ASP A 70 9.77 -5.58 -11.83
N ILE A 71 9.43 -5.27 -13.09
CA ILE A 71 8.14 -5.58 -13.70
C ILE A 71 8.26 -6.73 -14.72
N GLY A 72 9.35 -7.51 -14.64
CA GLY A 72 9.61 -8.76 -15.34
C GLY A 72 10.40 -8.60 -16.64
N ARG A 73 10.06 -7.62 -17.49
CA ARG A 73 10.76 -7.36 -18.76
C ARG A 73 11.64 -6.12 -18.76
N GLU A 74 11.39 -5.21 -17.83
CA GLU A 74 12.08 -3.93 -17.71
C GLU A 74 12.09 -3.50 -16.24
N ILE A 75 12.87 -2.47 -15.95
CA ILE A 75 12.91 -1.82 -14.65
C ILE A 75 12.07 -0.55 -14.71
N LEU A 76 11.24 -0.36 -13.68
CA LEU A 76 10.45 0.82 -13.48
C LEU A 76 10.98 1.57 -12.25
N LYS A 77 11.34 2.84 -12.40
CA LYS A 77 11.68 3.72 -11.27
C LYS A 77 10.54 4.65 -10.98
N VAL A 78 10.06 4.64 -9.74
CA VAL A 78 8.93 5.45 -9.30
C VAL A 78 9.36 6.31 -8.13
N ARG A 79 9.17 7.63 -8.24
CA ARG A 79 9.38 8.56 -7.15
C ARG A 79 8.07 8.80 -6.43
N TYR A 80 8.04 8.52 -5.14
CA TYR A 80 6.83 8.51 -4.33
C TYR A 80 7.08 9.17 -2.98
N THR A 81 6.02 9.68 -2.36
CA THR A 81 6.07 10.33 -1.05
C THR A 81 5.10 9.63 -0.11
N HIS A 82 5.52 9.40 1.12
CA HIS A 82 4.67 8.78 2.15
C HIS A 82 4.92 9.38 3.54
N PRO A 83 3.97 9.26 4.47
CA PRO A 83 4.17 9.59 5.88
C PRO A 83 5.31 8.79 6.52
N ILE A 84 6.08 9.41 7.41
CA ILE A 84 7.27 8.79 8.03
C ILE A 84 6.94 7.59 8.94
N ASP A 85 5.69 7.43 9.37
CA ASP A 85 5.24 6.28 10.15
C ASP A 85 4.89 5.06 9.28
N VAL A 86 4.76 5.23 7.96
CA VAL A 86 4.49 4.15 7.00
C VAL A 86 5.81 3.58 6.46
N PRO A 87 6.13 2.28 6.64
CA PRO A 87 7.38 1.68 6.16
C PRO A 87 7.66 1.91 4.67
N CYS A 88 8.87 2.38 4.34
CA CYS A 88 9.36 2.51 2.97
C CYS A 88 9.27 1.18 2.21
N LEU A 89 9.06 1.24 0.91
CA LEU A 89 9.21 0.08 0.04
C LEU A 89 10.62 -0.50 0.22
N SER A 90 10.72 -1.80 0.42
CA SER A 90 11.98 -2.45 0.71
C SER A 90 12.25 -3.60 -0.26
N ARG A 91 13.52 -3.97 -0.42
CA ARG A 91 13.89 -5.08 -1.32
C ARG A 91 13.12 -6.34 -0.96
N GLY A 92 12.42 -6.91 -1.94
CA GLY A 92 11.60 -8.10 -1.79
C GLY A 92 10.12 -7.83 -1.49
N ASP A 93 9.74 -6.56 -1.23
CA ASP A 93 8.33 -6.17 -1.20
C ASP A 93 7.70 -6.48 -2.56
N LYS A 94 6.44 -6.91 -2.51
CA LYS A 94 5.61 -7.07 -3.69
C LYS A 94 4.63 -5.92 -3.77
N VAL A 95 4.45 -5.35 -4.96
CA VAL A 95 3.50 -4.27 -5.19
C VAL A 95 2.62 -4.56 -6.40
N ASN A 96 1.37 -4.15 -6.30
CA ASN A 96 0.48 -4.04 -7.44
C ASN A 96 0.54 -2.59 -7.94
N ILE A 97 0.66 -2.42 -9.25
CA ILE A 97 0.82 -1.13 -9.91
C ILE A 97 -0.41 -0.89 -10.79
N SER A 98 -1.05 0.27 -10.62
CA SER A 98 -2.12 0.76 -11.49
C SER A 98 -1.82 2.20 -11.93
N ILE A 99 -2.27 2.57 -13.12
CA ILE A 99 -2.06 3.92 -13.66
C ILE A 99 -3.19 4.83 -13.17
N GLU A 100 -2.87 5.96 -12.53
CA GLU A 100 -3.86 6.97 -12.11
C GLU A 100 -4.02 8.10 -13.15
N GLY A 101 -2.99 8.35 -13.95
CA GLY A 101 -2.96 9.35 -15.03
C GLY A 101 -1.57 9.44 -15.64
N ASP A 102 -1.43 10.06 -16.82
CA ASP A 102 -0.22 10.25 -17.65
C ASP A 102 1.06 9.52 -17.21
N SER A 103 1.68 9.95 -16.10
CA SER A 103 2.89 9.34 -15.51
C SER A 103 2.78 9.06 -14.02
N THR A 104 1.60 9.21 -13.44
CA THR A 104 1.29 8.92 -12.04
C THR A 104 0.81 7.48 -11.89
N LEU A 105 1.43 6.77 -10.97
CA LEU A 105 1.16 5.40 -10.61
C LEU A 105 0.71 5.31 -9.16
N ARG A 106 -0.23 4.39 -8.93
CA ARG A 106 -0.57 3.91 -7.60
C ARG A 106 0.09 2.56 -7.37
N LEU A 107 0.90 2.49 -6.33
CA LEU A 107 1.57 1.28 -5.86
C LEU A 107 0.85 0.79 -4.60
N ILE A 108 0.44 -0.46 -4.58
CA ILE A 108 -0.25 -1.07 -3.44
C ILE A 108 0.62 -2.22 -2.93
N ARG A 109 1.16 -2.11 -1.72
CA ARG A 109 1.97 -3.18 -1.12
C ARG A 109 1.11 -4.42 -0.90
N VAL A 110 1.64 -5.57 -1.33
CA VAL A 110 1.03 -6.88 -1.16
C VAL A 110 1.68 -7.58 0.01
N GLY A 111 0.94 -7.67 1.12
CA GLY A 111 1.40 -8.35 2.33
C GLY A 111 2.06 -7.41 3.32
N LYS A 112 2.86 -7.99 4.24
CA LYS A 112 3.58 -7.21 5.24
C LYS A 112 4.84 -6.59 4.63
N PRO A 113 5.29 -5.42 5.12
CA PRO A 113 6.59 -4.86 4.78
C PRO A 113 7.71 -5.88 5.04
N SER A 114 8.68 -5.95 4.14
CA SER A 114 9.86 -6.82 4.31
C SER A 114 10.85 -6.32 5.35
N MET A 115 10.77 -5.05 5.74
CA MET A 115 11.50 -4.48 6.87
C MET A 115 10.57 -3.66 7.76
N GLU A 116 10.85 -3.68 9.06
CA GLU A 116 10.31 -2.71 10.01
C GLU A 116 11.06 -1.38 9.86
N HIS A 117 10.42 -0.29 10.28
CA HIS A 117 10.96 1.06 10.21
C HIS A 117 12.22 1.24 11.07
#